data_AF-A0AAI8YFL0-F1
#
_entry.id   AF-A0AAI8YFL0-F1
#
_cell.length_a   1.000
_cell.length_b   1.000
_cell.length_c   1.000
_cell.angle_alpha   90.00
_cell.angle_beta   90.00
_cell.angle_gamma   90.00
#
_symmetry.space_group_name_H-M   'P 1'
#
loop_
_entity.id
_entity.type
_entity.pdbx_description
1 polymer ?
#
loop_
_entity_poly.entity_id
_entity_poly.type
_entity_poly.pdbx_seq_one_letter_code
_entity_poly.pdbx_strand_id
1 'polypeptide(L)'
;MSGEMQMPLRQGTTFSDDAVPDLDPTTTAGLLSERLQAWKHAVGYLEEYVGATEKIHKAHAKEYEKVLKTISHPLKEGSHFDQGLGGVAGLFENMRVNTQALINTNAETEKTLKGTVLPILERLHKEIKAKHKEVSHKVEKSAKEIEKARNTTQKHIELLGQHTASFESTGGKSTPAEDPYVLQRGVVHRLNKQVVEENNHRNDLINVQDGFQAFEAHVILTIQQAIEAFNQVAGGQAEKTRALYTDMLGAAQRIPGDFEWNGFQNRERGRLVDPNEPPRSVDTLSFPNQGHVSTKPLIEGSLERKSRNKLSFGTQSGYYVVTPSKYLHEFKDDDNLRNDPKPEMSIFLPDAIVGAPSGEKFSVKGKDKSKSISSKLTGTSEFSFIAHSPAEAQKWFEAIHAAAGATGPAYQSSPNSPVGGSTSSGGFGSNAEKIDSHASSAHKDQEAGITGADPVGSPTAMSPTVTRQNTIDKKSAAS
;
A
#
# COMPACT_ATOMS: atom_id res chain seq x y z
N MET A 1 49.07 19.22 38.14
CA MET A 1 47.78 19.73 38.68
C MET A 1 47.20 20.64 37.61
N SER A 2 46.10 20.24 36.99
CA SER A 2 45.45 21.01 35.92
C SER A 2 44.24 21.72 36.51
N GLY A 3 44.19 23.05 36.41
CA GLY A 3 43.04 23.83 36.85
C GLY A 3 42.04 23.99 35.72
N GLU A 4 40.80 23.53 35.91
CA GLU A 4 39.70 23.84 35.00
C GLU A 4 39.25 25.29 35.19
N MET A 5 39.20 26.04 34.09
CA MET A 5 38.80 27.45 34.11
C MET A 5 37.34 27.57 33.65
N GLN A 6 36.41 27.41 34.59
CA GLN A 6 34.97 27.47 34.32
C GLN A 6 34.56 28.85 33.78
N MET A 7 34.13 28.94 32.53
CA MET A 7 33.56 30.17 31.99
C MET A 7 32.11 30.38 32.49
N PRO A 8 31.71 31.61 32.87
CA PRO A 8 30.36 31.88 33.34
C PRO A 8 29.35 31.88 32.19
N LEU A 9 28.21 31.22 32.40
CA LEU A 9 27.09 31.24 31.47
C LEU A 9 26.44 32.63 31.47
N ARG A 10 26.18 33.21 30.28
CA ARG A 10 25.31 34.38 30.16
C ARG A 10 23.87 33.99 30.50
N GLN A 11 23.35 34.44 31.63
CA GLN A 11 21.89 34.48 31.84
C GLN A 11 21.26 35.44 30.82
N GLY A 12 20.28 34.94 30.07
CA GLY A 12 19.47 35.78 29.19
C GLY A 12 18.44 36.56 30.00
N THR A 13 18.50 37.89 29.98
CA THR A 13 17.53 38.76 30.66
C THR A 13 16.22 38.80 29.90
N THR A 14 15.29 37.91 30.24
CA THR A 14 13.89 38.03 29.84
C THR A 14 13.23 39.17 30.63
N PHE A 15 13.05 40.33 29.98
CA PHE A 15 12.35 41.46 30.58
C PHE A 15 10.86 41.11 30.81
N SER A 16 10.43 41.10 32.06
CA SER A 16 9.05 40.81 32.46
C SER A 16 8.22 42.10 32.61
N ASP A 17 7.22 42.28 31.74
CA ASP A 17 6.35 43.47 31.69
C ASP A 17 5.19 43.42 32.72
N ASP A 18 5.53 43.35 34.01
CA ASP A 18 4.61 43.58 35.13
C ASP A 18 5.41 44.23 36.28
N ALA A 19 5.82 45.50 36.09
CA ALA A 19 6.52 46.30 37.11
C ALA A 19 5.57 46.75 38.25
N VAL A 20 5.08 45.78 39.01
CA VAL A 20 4.42 45.99 40.31
C VAL A 20 5.51 46.01 41.39
N PRO A 21 5.45 46.86 42.43
CA PRO A 21 6.39 46.78 43.54
C PRO A 21 6.30 45.41 44.22
N ASP A 22 7.44 44.73 44.40
CA ASP A 22 7.49 43.45 45.10
C ASP A 22 6.95 43.60 46.53
N LEU A 23 5.76 43.04 46.76
CA LEU A 23 5.18 42.88 48.08
C LEU A 23 5.98 41.78 48.80
N ASP A 24 6.62 42.12 49.91
CA ASP A 24 7.42 41.20 50.71
C ASP A 24 6.67 39.87 50.94
N PRO A 25 7.17 38.72 50.43
CA PRO A 25 6.47 37.44 50.47
C PRO A 25 6.36 36.87 51.89
N THR A 26 7.09 37.42 52.86
CA THR A 26 6.89 37.08 54.29
C THR A 26 5.59 37.69 54.86
N THR A 27 4.97 38.63 54.15
CA THR A 27 3.66 39.20 54.50
C THR A 27 2.52 38.40 53.89
N THR A 28 1.36 38.37 54.56
CA THR A 28 0.12 37.75 54.04
C THR A 28 -0.23 38.24 52.63
N ALA A 29 0.04 39.51 52.33
CA ALA A 29 -0.25 40.09 51.03
C ALA A 29 0.71 39.63 49.92
N GLY A 30 2.02 39.57 50.20
CA GLY A 30 3.01 39.06 49.26
C GLY A 30 2.73 37.61 48.91
N LEU A 31 2.48 36.76 49.92
CA LEU A 31 2.13 35.35 49.75
C LEU A 31 0.86 35.13 48.89
N LEU A 32 -0.19 35.96 49.07
CA LEU A 32 -1.40 35.89 48.25
C LEU A 32 -1.16 36.43 46.83
N SER A 33 -0.26 37.39 46.65
CA SER A 33 0.16 37.90 45.34
C SER A 33 0.92 36.83 44.55
N GLU A 34 1.90 36.19 45.18
CA GLU A 34 2.65 35.04 44.63
C GLU A 34 1.69 33.90 44.25
N ARG A 35 0.72 33.59 45.10
CA ARG A 35 -0.29 32.56 44.85
C ARG A 35 -1.18 32.86 43.64
N LEU A 36 -1.54 34.13 43.39
CA LEU A 36 -2.24 34.53 42.15
C LEU A 36 -1.34 34.46 40.93
N GLN A 37 -0.06 34.83 41.06
CA GLN A 37 0.92 34.70 39.98
C GLN A 37 1.17 33.22 39.62
N ALA A 38 1.16 32.31 40.59
CA ALA A 38 1.21 30.87 40.36
C ALA A 38 -0.02 30.36 39.58
N TRP A 39 -1.24 30.79 39.93
CA TRP A 39 -2.45 30.46 39.16
C TRP A 39 -2.44 31.03 37.74
N LYS A 40 -1.96 32.27 37.57
CA LYS A 40 -1.77 32.92 36.26
C LYS A 40 -0.83 32.10 35.37
N HIS A 41 0.29 31.61 35.91
CA HIS A 41 1.19 30.70 35.19
C HIS A 41 0.54 29.34 34.88
N ALA A 42 -0.18 28.75 35.83
CA ALA A 42 -0.88 27.47 35.61
C ALA A 42 -1.93 27.55 34.49
N VAL A 43 -2.70 28.64 34.42
CA VAL A 43 -3.65 28.89 33.32
C VAL A 43 -2.91 29.17 32.00
N GLY A 44 -1.81 29.93 32.02
CA GLY A 44 -0.97 30.15 30.84
C GLY A 44 -0.42 28.85 30.23
N TYR A 45 0.02 27.89 31.04
CA TYR A 45 0.45 26.58 30.54
C TYR A 45 -0.70 25.77 29.90
N LEU A 46 -1.95 25.95 30.36
CA LEU A 46 -3.13 25.35 29.72
C LEU A 46 -3.47 26.05 28.40
N GLU A 47 -3.36 27.38 28.32
CA GLU A 47 -3.50 28.13 27.06
C GLU A 47 -2.47 27.67 26.02
N GLU A 48 -1.21 27.50 26.43
CA GLU A 48 -0.14 26.99 25.57
C GLU A 48 -0.40 25.55 25.11
N TYR A 49 -0.84 24.66 26.00
CA TYR A 49 -1.14 23.25 25.68
C TYR A 49 -2.32 23.11 24.70
N VAL A 50 -3.44 23.80 24.96
CA VAL A 50 -4.60 23.80 24.06
C VAL A 50 -4.24 24.48 22.73
N GLY A 51 -3.46 25.56 22.77
CA GLY A 51 -2.96 26.28 21.59
C GLY A 51 -1.90 25.52 20.79
N ALA A 52 -1.19 24.55 21.40
CA ALA A 52 -0.36 23.59 20.68
C ALA A 52 -1.21 22.51 20.00
N THR A 53 -2.25 22.03 20.69
CA THR A 53 -3.19 21.04 20.15
C THR A 53 -4.00 21.59 18.96
N GLU A 54 -4.42 22.87 19.01
CA GLU A 54 -5.01 23.59 17.86
C GLU A 54 -4.14 23.52 16.61
N LYS A 55 -2.83 23.79 16.77
CA LYS A 55 -1.84 23.77 15.69
C LYS A 55 -1.61 22.36 15.14
N ILE A 56 -1.71 21.33 15.98
CA ILE A 56 -1.62 19.91 15.56
C ILE A 56 -2.80 19.55 14.65
N HIS A 57 -4.04 19.86 15.03
CA HIS A 57 -5.20 19.60 14.16
C HIS A 57 -5.17 20.44 12.87
N LYS A 58 -4.72 21.70 12.94
CA LYS A 58 -4.45 22.55 11.77
C LYS A 58 -3.44 21.91 10.80
N ALA A 59 -2.39 21.28 11.33
CA ALA A 59 -1.39 20.58 10.54
C ALA A 59 -1.96 19.27 9.95
N HIS A 60 -2.63 18.45 10.77
CA HIS A 60 -3.27 17.21 10.32
C HIS A 60 -4.21 17.42 9.14
N ALA A 61 -5.06 18.46 9.17
CA ALA A 61 -5.94 18.78 8.04
C ALA A 61 -5.14 18.96 6.72
N LYS A 62 -4.05 19.73 6.76
CA LYS A 62 -3.17 19.99 5.61
C LYS A 62 -2.35 18.79 5.16
N GLU A 63 -1.95 17.92 6.08
CA GLU A 63 -1.25 16.68 5.71
C GLU A 63 -2.23 15.66 5.12
N TYR A 64 -3.46 15.55 5.61
CA TYR A 64 -4.51 14.73 4.98
C TYR A 64 -4.90 15.25 3.58
N GLU A 65 -4.81 16.55 3.29
CA GLU A 65 -4.91 17.06 1.90
C GLU A 65 -3.83 16.49 0.97
N LYS A 66 -2.62 16.17 1.49
CA LYS A 66 -1.56 15.52 0.70
C LYS A 66 -1.83 14.02 0.55
N VAL A 67 -2.31 13.36 1.61
CA VAL A 67 -2.76 11.94 1.56
C VAL A 67 -3.87 11.78 0.53
N LEU A 68 -4.87 12.67 0.51
CA LEU A 68 -5.95 12.61 -0.48
C LEU A 68 -5.42 12.73 -1.92
N LYS A 69 -4.37 13.53 -2.16
CA LYS A 69 -3.73 13.67 -3.48
C LYS A 69 -2.98 12.42 -3.95
N THR A 70 -2.62 11.48 -3.07
CA THR A 70 -2.04 10.19 -3.52
C THR A 70 -3.08 9.25 -4.13
N ILE A 71 -4.37 9.44 -3.78
CA ILE A 71 -5.50 8.64 -4.28
C ILE A 71 -6.50 9.44 -5.13
N SER A 72 -6.31 10.76 -5.32
CA SER A 72 -7.28 11.64 -5.99
C SER A 72 -7.48 11.36 -7.48
N HIS A 73 -6.54 10.66 -8.11
CA HIS A 73 -6.65 10.23 -9.49
C HIS A 73 -7.43 8.90 -9.59
N PRO A 74 -8.16 8.64 -10.69
CA PRO A 74 -8.66 7.31 -11.00
C PRO A 74 -7.54 6.28 -11.04
N LEU A 75 -7.87 5.01 -10.85
CA LEU A 75 -6.90 3.92 -10.96
C LEU A 75 -6.31 3.89 -12.38
N LYS A 76 -4.97 3.80 -12.48
CA LYS A 76 -4.31 3.43 -13.73
C LYS A 76 -4.79 2.05 -14.14
N GLU A 77 -4.93 1.82 -15.44
CA GLU A 77 -5.50 0.58 -16.00
C GLU A 77 -6.90 0.25 -15.40
N GLY A 78 -7.66 1.29 -15.01
CA GLY A 78 -8.94 1.19 -14.31
C GLY A 78 -9.98 0.26 -14.95
N SER A 79 -9.92 0.03 -16.27
CA SER A 79 -10.77 -0.91 -17.02
C SER A 79 -10.65 -2.37 -16.56
N HIS A 80 -9.53 -2.74 -15.94
CA HIS A 80 -9.33 -4.08 -15.37
C HIS A 80 -10.15 -4.29 -14.10
N PHE A 81 -10.46 -3.22 -13.36
CA PHE A 81 -11.29 -3.27 -12.15
C PHE A 81 -12.76 -3.03 -12.50
N ASP A 82 -13.67 -3.71 -11.79
CA ASP A 82 -15.09 -3.38 -11.89
C ASP A 82 -15.38 -2.02 -11.25
N GLN A 83 -16.23 -1.23 -11.91
CA GLN A 83 -16.59 0.12 -11.48
C GLN A 83 -17.83 0.14 -10.56
N GLY A 84 -18.43 -1.03 -10.31
CA GLY A 84 -19.53 -1.21 -9.38
C GLY A 84 -19.14 -0.99 -7.92
N LEU A 85 -20.12 -0.54 -7.13
CA LEU A 85 -19.99 -0.46 -5.67
C LEU A 85 -19.84 -1.87 -5.08
N GLY A 86 -18.69 -2.14 -4.46
CA GLY A 86 -18.34 -3.46 -3.91
C GLY A 86 -16.97 -3.97 -4.36
N GLY A 87 -16.40 -3.40 -5.43
CA GLY A 87 -15.05 -3.71 -5.91
C GLY A 87 -13.95 -2.78 -5.37
N VAL A 88 -12.73 -3.00 -5.88
CA VAL A 88 -11.52 -2.21 -5.61
C VAL A 88 -11.73 -0.74 -5.99
N ALA A 89 -12.41 -0.44 -7.10
CA ALA A 89 -12.75 0.94 -7.45
C ALA A 89 -13.60 1.63 -6.36
N GLY A 90 -14.59 0.90 -5.81
CA GLY A 90 -15.42 1.35 -4.69
C GLY A 90 -14.66 1.52 -3.39
N LEU A 91 -13.67 0.66 -3.10
CA LEU A 91 -12.75 0.83 -1.97
C LEU A 91 -11.93 2.13 -2.10
N PHE A 92 -11.32 2.39 -3.26
CA PHE A 92 -10.55 3.62 -3.46
C PHE A 92 -11.44 4.88 -3.34
N GLU A 93 -12.70 4.83 -3.77
CA GLU A 93 -13.64 5.93 -3.56
C GLU A 93 -14.03 6.09 -2.08
N ASN A 94 -14.30 5.00 -1.37
CA ASN A 94 -14.52 5.03 0.08
C ASN A 94 -13.31 5.65 0.82
N MET A 95 -12.08 5.30 0.43
CA MET A 95 -10.86 5.89 0.99
C MET A 95 -10.75 7.40 0.69
N ARG A 96 -11.16 7.89 -0.49
CA ARG A 96 -11.23 9.33 -0.78
C ARG A 96 -12.21 10.04 0.14
N VAL A 97 -13.44 9.53 0.25
CA VAL A 97 -14.50 10.11 1.09
C VAL A 97 -14.08 10.15 2.57
N ASN A 98 -13.58 9.03 3.11
CA ASN A 98 -13.10 8.97 4.49
C ASN A 98 -11.86 9.85 4.73
N THR A 99 -10.96 10.01 3.75
CA THR A 99 -9.82 10.94 3.86
C THR A 99 -10.28 12.41 3.81
N GLN A 100 -11.26 12.76 2.97
CA GLN A 100 -11.86 14.10 2.98
C GLN A 100 -12.57 14.40 4.31
N ALA A 101 -13.22 13.40 4.93
CA ALA A 101 -13.77 13.52 6.27
C ALA A 101 -12.69 13.73 7.35
N LEU A 102 -11.52 13.07 7.24
CA LEU A 102 -10.36 13.31 8.12
C LEU A 102 -9.83 14.74 8.01
N ILE A 103 -9.75 15.32 6.81
CA ILE A 103 -9.42 16.74 6.59
C ILE A 103 -10.46 17.62 7.32
N ASN A 104 -11.74 17.39 7.02
CA ASN A 104 -12.84 18.22 7.49
C ASN A 104 -12.96 18.22 9.02
N THR A 105 -12.89 17.04 9.68
CA THR A 105 -12.99 16.98 11.15
C THR A 105 -11.78 17.59 11.84
N ASN A 106 -10.58 17.56 11.27
CA ASN A 106 -9.42 18.22 11.89
C ASN A 106 -9.52 19.75 11.74
N ALA A 107 -10.02 20.24 10.60
CA ALA A 107 -10.31 21.66 10.40
C ALA A 107 -11.51 22.18 11.22
N GLU A 108 -12.46 21.31 11.59
CA GLU A 108 -13.52 21.60 12.56
C GLU A 108 -12.96 21.67 13.99
N THR A 109 -12.18 20.67 14.41
CA THR A 109 -11.58 20.60 15.75
C THR A 109 -10.63 21.77 16.02
N GLU A 110 -9.81 22.20 15.05
CA GLU A 110 -9.02 23.44 15.16
C GLU A 110 -9.92 24.64 15.54
N LYS A 111 -10.97 24.89 14.76
CA LYS A 111 -11.86 26.05 14.94
C LYS A 111 -12.56 26.02 16.29
N THR A 112 -12.99 24.85 16.76
CA THR A 112 -13.68 24.72 18.05
C THR A 112 -12.72 24.84 19.24
N LEU A 113 -11.50 24.27 19.16
CA LEU A 113 -10.46 24.51 20.18
C LEU A 113 -10.15 26.01 20.28
N LYS A 114 -10.03 26.69 19.14
CA LYS A 114 -9.72 28.12 19.05
C LYS A 114 -10.87 29.04 19.46
N GLY A 115 -12.09 28.72 19.04
CA GLY A 115 -13.27 29.57 19.20
C GLY A 115 -14.08 29.31 20.45
N THR A 116 -13.88 28.17 21.12
CA THR A 116 -14.66 27.77 22.30
C THR A 116 -13.78 27.45 23.50
N VAL A 117 -12.70 26.67 23.35
CA VAL A 117 -11.90 26.22 24.51
C VAL A 117 -10.89 27.28 24.97
N LEU A 118 -10.06 27.82 24.07
CA LEU A 118 -9.09 28.88 24.42
C LEU A 118 -9.74 30.12 25.06
N PRO A 119 -10.89 30.64 24.58
CA PRO A 119 -11.53 31.81 25.19
C PRO A 119 -11.95 31.64 26.65
N ILE A 120 -12.19 30.42 27.12
CA ILE A 120 -12.49 30.14 28.55
C ILE A 120 -11.24 30.42 29.39
N LEU A 121 -10.09 29.89 28.97
CA LEU A 121 -8.80 30.07 29.63
C LEU A 121 -8.34 31.53 29.54
N GLU A 122 -8.43 32.14 28.35
CA GLU A 122 -8.10 33.56 28.16
C GLU A 122 -8.92 34.50 29.07
N ARG A 123 -10.21 34.18 29.30
CA ARG A 123 -11.06 34.97 30.20
C ARG A 123 -10.61 34.79 31.64
N LEU A 124 -10.31 33.55 32.05
CA LEU A 124 -9.80 33.22 33.37
C LEU A 124 -8.44 33.88 33.67
N HIS A 125 -7.51 33.88 32.72
CA HIS A 125 -6.21 34.56 32.83
C HIS A 125 -6.42 36.08 33.06
N LYS A 126 -7.35 36.70 32.31
CA LYS A 126 -7.71 38.12 32.48
C LYS A 126 -8.38 38.38 33.84
N GLU A 127 -9.25 37.48 34.32
CA GLU A 127 -9.84 37.52 35.67
C GLU A 127 -8.77 37.44 36.77
N ILE A 128 -7.80 36.52 36.66
CA ILE A 128 -6.69 36.40 37.62
C ILE A 128 -5.79 37.65 37.61
N LYS A 129 -5.43 38.19 36.43
CA LYS A 129 -4.63 39.42 36.34
C LYS A 129 -5.39 40.65 36.87
N ALA A 130 -6.71 40.68 36.75
CA ALA A 130 -7.55 41.70 37.40
C ALA A 130 -7.55 41.55 38.93
N LYS A 131 -7.76 40.33 39.45
CA LYS A 131 -7.80 40.06 40.89
C LYS A 131 -6.46 40.32 41.58
N HIS A 132 -5.35 40.01 40.91
CA HIS A 132 -4.00 40.37 41.39
C HIS A 132 -3.87 41.89 41.56
N LYS A 133 -4.29 42.69 40.57
CA LYS A 133 -4.25 44.15 40.69
C LYS A 133 -5.14 44.67 41.81
N GLU A 134 -6.36 44.14 41.95
CA GLU A 134 -7.30 44.49 43.02
C GLU A 134 -6.68 44.29 44.42
N VAL A 135 -6.13 43.10 44.67
CA VAL A 135 -5.49 42.74 45.96
C VAL A 135 -4.28 43.62 46.23
N SER A 136 -3.35 43.78 45.26
CA SER A 136 -2.15 44.61 45.44
C SER A 136 -2.50 46.05 45.82
N HIS A 137 -3.44 46.70 45.10
CA HIS A 137 -3.81 48.09 45.36
C HIS A 137 -4.49 48.28 46.73
N LYS A 138 -5.34 47.32 47.14
CA LYS A 138 -6.03 47.41 48.43
C LYS A 138 -5.05 47.33 49.60
N VAL A 139 -4.11 46.38 49.55
CA VAL A 139 -3.05 46.24 50.56
C VAL A 139 -2.16 47.47 50.60
N GLU A 140 -1.64 47.91 49.45
CA GLU A 140 -0.69 49.01 49.37
C GLU A 140 -1.27 50.32 49.92
N LYS A 141 -2.56 50.59 49.65
CA LYS A 141 -3.29 51.73 50.25
C LYS A 141 -3.30 51.65 51.78
N SER A 142 -3.72 50.51 52.32
CA SER A 142 -3.89 50.30 53.76
C SER A 142 -2.55 50.35 54.53
N ALA A 143 -1.49 49.78 53.96
CA ALA A 143 -0.13 49.89 54.50
C ALA A 143 0.35 51.36 54.58
N LYS A 144 0.08 52.16 53.54
CA LYS A 144 0.38 53.62 53.53
C LYS A 144 -0.46 54.42 54.54
N GLU A 145 -1.59 53.90 55.01
CA GLU A 145 -2.43 54.53 56.04
C GLU A 145 -1.90 54.23 57.45
N ILE A 146 -1.49 52.97 57.72
CA ILE A 146 -0.75 52.61 58.95
C ILE A 146 0.54 53.43 59.07
N GLU A 147 1.34 53.52 58.01
CA GLU A 147 2.65 54.17 58.08
C GLU A 147 2.56 55.66 58.40
N LYS A 148 1.52 56.35 57.89
CA LYS A 148 1.21 57.74 58.27
C LYS A 148 0.81 57.86 59.74
N ALA A 149 0.05 56.89 60.27
CA ALA A 149 -0.32 56.87 61.68
C ALA A 149 0.91 56.66 62.57
N ARG A 150 1.75 55.66 62.27
CA ARG A 150 3.02 55.35 62.97
C ARG A 150 3.95 56.55 63.05
N ASN A 151 4.24 57.19 61.91
CA ASN A 151 5.08 58.40 61.86
C ASN A 151 4.49 59.57 62.67
N THR A 152 3.15 59.65 62.78
CA THR A 152 2.48 60.69 63.57
C THR A 152 2.57 60.39 65.07
N THR A 153 2.40 59.13 65.48
CA THR A 153 2.58 58.69 66.87
C THR A 153 4.04 58.87 67.33
N GLN A 154 5.00 58.37 66.54
CA GLN A 154 6.43 58.38 66.85
C GLN A 154 6.95 59.81 67.14
N LYS A 155 6.63 60.78 66.28
CA LYS A 155 7.02 62.19 66.48
C LYS A 155 6.49 62.80 67.79
N HIS A 156 5.35 62.32 68.30
CA HIS A 156 4.80 62.79 69.57
C HIS A 156 5.37 62.04 70.78
N ILE A 157 5.80 60.78 70.61
CA ILE A 157 6.60 60.05 71.60
C ILE A 157 7.96 60.73 71.78
N GLU A 158 8.61 61.12 70.68
CA GLU A 158 9.87 61.85 70.67
C GLU A 158 9.74 63.23 71.35
N LEU A 159 8.69 63.99 71.00
CA LEU A 159 8.39 65.28 71.63
C LEU A 159 8.14 65.14 73.15
N LEU A 160 7.36 64.14 73.56
CA LEU A 160 7.16 63.81 74.98
C LEU A 160 8.47 63.46 75.68
N GLY A 161 9.34 62.66 75.04
CA GLY A 161 10.66 62.31 75.55
C GLY A 161 11.58 63.51 75.74
N GLN A 162 11.58 64.45 74.78
CA GLN A 162 12.36 65.69 74.87
C GLN A 162 11.91 66.57 76.05
N HIS A 163 10.60 66.83 76.17
CA HIS A 163 10.09 67.69 77.24
C HIS A 163 10.17 67.04 78.63
N THR A 164 9.92 65.72 78.75
CA THR A 164 10.13 65.00 80.03
C THR A 164 11.59 65.02 80.47
N ALA A 165 12.55 64.74 79.58
CA ALA A 165 13.98 64.80 79.90
C ALA A 165 14.44 66.21 80.31
N SER A 166 13.83 67.27 79.75
CA SER A 166 14.15 68.66 80.11
C SER A 166 13.56 69.12 81.46
N PHE A 167 12.51 68.46 81.95
CA PHE A 167 11.61 68.99 82.98
C PHE A 167 12.31 69.37 84.31
N GLU A 168 13.21 68.53 84.80
CA GLU A 168 14.00 68.81 86.01
C GLU A 168 14.98 69.97 85.77
N SER A 169 15.63 70.00 84.60
CA SER A 169 16.64 71.01 84.25
C SER A 169 16.07 72.41 84.03
N THR A 170 14.81 72.54 83.62
CA THR A 170 14.11 73.83 83.46
C THR A 170 13.43 74.29 84.76
N GLY A 171 13.39 73.45 85.79
CA GLY A 171 12.63 73.70 87.02
C GLY A 171 11.12 73.75 86.78
N GLY A 172 10.60 72.89 85.90
CA GLY A 172 9.17 72.83 85.55
C GLY A 172 8.66 73.99 84.68
N LYS A 173 9.56 74.74 84.03
CA LYS A 173 9.19 75.86 83.15
C LYS A 173 9.03 75.38 81.70
N SER A 174 7.79 75.13 81.29
CA SER A 174 7.38 74.84 79.91
C SER A 174 6.17 75.70 79.51
N THR A 175 5.89 75.84 78.21
CA THR A 175 4.59 76.42 77.80
C THR A 175 3.45 75.41 78.02
N PRO A 176 2.18 75.84 78.09
CA PRO A 176 1.03 74.94 78.27
C PRO A 176 0.83 73.90 77.14
N ALA A 177 1.47 74.08 75.98
CA ALA A 177 1.44 73.11 74.88
C ALA A 177 2.58 72.07 74.96
N GLU A 178 3.63 72.38 75.70
CA GLU A 178 4.84 71.56 75.92
C GLU A 178 4.78 70.80 77.26
N ASP A 179 3.72 71.02 78.05
CA ASP A 179 3.49 70.31 79.31
C ASP A 179 3.52 68.77 79.09
N PRO A 180 4.36 68.02 79.82
CA PRO A 180 4.49 66.58 79.64
C PRO A 180 3.19 65.78 79.79
N TYR A 181 2.24 66.21 80.60
CA TYR A 181 0.95 65.52 80.79
C TYR A 181 -0.02 65.78 79.63
N VAL A 182 -0.05 67.00 79.08
CA VAL A 182 -0.72 67.34 77.82
C VAL A 182 -0.12 66.55 76.65
N LEU A 183 1.21 66.48 76.55
CA LEU A 183 1.91 65.69 75.54
C LEU A 183 1.63 64.18 75.67
N GLN A 184 1.61 63.63 76.90
CA GLN A 184 1.27 62.23 77.17
C GLN A 184 -0.15 61.89 76.70
N ARG A 185 -1.13 62.76 76.97
CA ARG A 185 -2.49 62.63 76.42
C ARG A 185 -2.50 62.69 74.89
N GLY A 186 -1.68 63.57 74.30
CA GLY A 186 -1.47 63.66 72.85
C GLY A 186 -0.92 62.37 72.22
N VAL A 187 0.02 61.70 72.89
CA VAL A 187 0.56 60.39 72.50
C VAL A 187 -0.52 59.31 72.59
N VAL A 188 -1.23 59.18 73.72
CA VAL A 188 -2.28 58.16 73.91
C VAL A 188 -3.38 58.27 72.85
N HIS A 189 -3.79 59.49 72.49
CA HIS A 189 -4.76 59.71 71.42
C HIS A 189 -4.27 59.21 70.04
N ARG A 190 -2.99 59.47 69.70
CA ARG A 190 -2.40 59.05 68.41
C ARG A 190 -2.14 57.55 68.36
N LEU A 191 -1.68 56.97 69.46
CA LEU A 191 -1.51 55.52 69.62
C LEU A 191 -2.84 54.78 69.48
N ASN A 192 -3.92 55.30 70.09
CA ASN A 192 -5.27 54.76 69.88
C ASN A 192 -5.66 54.78 68.39
N LYS A 193 -5.45 55.91 67.69
CA LYS A 193 -5.71 55.97 66.24
C LYS A 193 -4.87 54.96 65.46
N GLN A 194 -3.57 54.85 65.73
CA GLN A 194 -2.69 53.87 65.07
C GLN A 194 -3.20 52.44 65.26
N VAL A 195 -3.59 52.07 66.48
CA VAL A 195 -4.17 50.74 66.78
C VAL A 195 -5.49 50.53 66.03
N VAL A 196 -6.29 51.57 65.82
CA VAL A 196 -7.49 51.48 64.96
C VAL A 196 -7.11 51.20 63.50
N GLU A 197 -6.15 51.92 62.91
CA GLU A 197 -5.74 51.67 61.51
C GLU A 197 -5.06 50.30 61.33
N GLU A 198 -4.29 49.82 62.32
CA GLU A 198 -3.67 48.49 62.31
C GLU A 198 -4.73 47.37 62.42
N ASN A 199 -5.79 47.57 63.21
CA ASN A 199 -6.93 46.64 63.25
C ASN A 199 -7.75 46.70 61.95
N ASN A 200 -7.95 47.89 61.36
CA ASN A 200 -8.61 48.06 60.06
C ASN A 200 -7.87 47.26 58.98
N HIS A 201 -6.55 47.40 58.89
CA HIS A 201 -5.70 46.64 57.98
C HIS A 201 -5.80 45.12 58.17
N ARG A 202 -5.75 44.65 59.43
CA ARG A 202 -5.88 43.22 59.73
C ARG A 202 -7.23 42.67 59.26
N ASN A 203 -8.32 43.39 59.52
CA ASN A 203 -9.65 43.00 59.06
C ASN A 203 -9.75 43.07 57.52
N ASP A 204 -9.07 44.01 56.88
CA ASP A 204 -9.01 44.12 55.42
C ASP A 204 -8.23 42.97 54.75
N LEU A 205 -7.19 42.44 55.41
CA LEU A 205 -6.48 41.23 55.00
C LEU A 205 -7.34 39.97 55.17
N ILE A 206 -8.07 39.84 56.29
CA ILE A 206 -9.02 38.72 56.51
C ILE A 206 -10.09 38.72 55.40
N ASN A 207 -10.71 39.87 55.13
CA ASN A 207 -11.68 40.02 54.03
C ASN A 207 -11.08 39.67 52.65
N VAL A 208 -9.78 39.90 52.44
CA VAL A 208 -9.08 39.48 51.23
C VAL A 208 -8.87 37.96 51.20
N GLN A 209 -8.49 37.34 52.32
CA GLN A 209 -8.32 35.88 52.44
C GLN A 209 -9.63 35.12 52.20
N ASP A 210 -10.74 35.57 52.80
CA ASP A 210 -12.06 34.93 52.64
C ASP A 210 -12.53 35.04 51.17
N GLY A 211 -12.35 36.23 50.56
CA GLY A 211 -12.61 36.44 49.13
C GLY A 211 -11.67 35.64 48.21
N PHE A 212 -10.47 35.29 48.69
CA PHE A 212 -9.50 34.48 47.96
C PHE A 212 -9.96 33.03 47.85
N GLN A 213 -10.45 32.44 48.95
CA GLN A 213 -10.96 31.06 48.97
C GLN A 213 -12.09 30.86 47.95
N ALA A 214 -13.02 31.81 47.87
CA ALA A 214 -14.10 31.79 46.88
C ALA A 214 -13.56 31.95 45.44
N PHE A 215 -12.55 32.79 45.24
CA PHE A 215 -11.93 32.99 43.92
C PHE A 215 -11.16 31.74 43.45
N GLU A 216 -10.40 31.06 44.31
CA GLU A 216 -9.71 29.81 43.93
C GLU A 216 -10.68 28.69 43.54
N ALA A 217 -11.82 28.57 44.25
CA ALA A 217 -12.86 27.61 43.88
C ALA A 217 -13.41 27.88 42.46
N HIS A 218 -13.62 29.15 42.11
CA HIS A 218 -14.02 29.58 40.77
C HIS A 218 -12.93 29.34 39.71
N VAL A 219 -11.65 29.58 40.04
CA VAL A 219 -10.51 29.27 39.15
C VAL A 219 -10.47 27.77 38.83
N ILE A 220 -10.57 26.91 39.85
CA ILE A 220 -10.57 25.45 39.69
C ILE A 220 -11.77 24.99 38.87
N LEU A 221 -12.97 25.50 39.14
CA LEU A 221 -14.18 25.16 38.40
C LEU A 221 -14.09 25.58 36.92
N THR A 222 -13.52 26.74 36.63
CA THR A 222 -13.33 27.24 35.26
C THR A 222 -12.29 26.41 34.50
N ILE A 223 -11.22 25.96 35.17
CA ILE A 223 -10.26 24.99 34.61
C ILE A 223 -10.94 23.65 34.30
N GLN A 224 -11.77 23.13 35.22
CA GLN A 224 -12.52 21.88 35.00
C GLN A 224 -13.43 21.98 33.77
N GLN A 225 -14.17 23.08 33.60
CA GLN A 225 -15.01 23.34 32.43
C GLN A 225 -14.19 23.42 31.13
N ALA A 226 -13.02 24.06 31.15
CA ALA A 226 -12.13 24.14 30.00
C ALA A 226 -11.56 22.76 29.59
N ILE A 227 -11.18 21.93 30.57
CA ILE A 227 -10.69 20.56 30.34
C ILE A 227 -11.82 19.62 29.87
N GLU A 228 -13.04 19.78 30.38
CA GLU A 228 -14.20 19.03 29.89
C GLU A 228 -14.50 19.37 28.42
N ALA A 229 -14.58 20.66 28.08
CA ALA A 229 -14.77 21.13 26.71
C ALA A 229 -13.63 20.67 25.78
N PHE A 230 -12.38 20.71 26.25
CA PHE A 230 -11.23 20.15 25.52
C PHE A 230 -11.41 18.66 25.24
N ASN A 231 -11.80 17.86 26.24
CA ASN A 231 -12.00 16.42 26.09
C ASN A 231 -13.16 16.09 25.13
N GLN A 232 -14.29 16.81 25.21
CA GLN A 232 -15.41 16.66 24.28
C GLN A 232 -14.97 16.91 22.82
N VAL A 233 -14.12 17.92 22.60
CA VAL A 233 -13.66 18.34 21.26
C VAL A 233 -12.54 17.45 20.71
N ALA A 234 -11.49 17.18 21.49
CA ALA A 234 -10.32 16.41 21.06
C ALA A 234 -10.57 14.88 21.15
N GLY A 235 -11.20 14.39 22.22
CA GLY A 235 -11.62 13.00 22.34
C GLY A 235 -12.68 12.61 21.32
N GLY A 236 -13.63 13.51 21.06
CA GLY A 236 -14.61 13.36 19.97
C GLY A 236 -13.94 13.29 18.57
N GLN A 237 -12.85 14.03 18.36
CA GLN A 237 -12.06 13.95 17.12
C GLN A 237 -11.37 12.58 16.98
N ALA A 238 -10.79 12.06 18.06
CA ALA A 238 -10.14 10.75 18.05
C ALA A 238 -11.13 9.62 17.70
N GLU A 239 -12.33 9.62 18.29
CA GLU A 239 -13.38 8.65 17.96
C GLU A 239 -13.92 8.80 16.53
N LYS A 240 -14.09 10.02 16.02
CA LYS A 240 -14.36 10.26 14.59
C LYS A 240 -13.27 9.62 13.71
N THR A 241 -11.99 9.84 14.01
CA THR A 241 -10.88 9.23 13.27
C THR A 241 -10.89 7.70 13.32
N ARG A 242 -11.15 7.11 14.48
CA ARG A 242 -11.28 5.65 14.65
C ARG A 242 -12.41 5.08 13.79
N ALA A 243 -13.56 5.76 13.74
CA ALA A 243 -14.70 5.36 12.91
C ALA A 243 -14.38 5.39 11.41
N LEU A 244 -13.76 6.48 10.92
CA LEU A 244 -13.41 6.64 9.50
C LEU A 244 -12.43 5.55 9.00
N TYR A 245 -11.42 5.20 9.81
CA TYR A 245 -10.53 4.08 9.48
C TYR A 245 -11.21 2.71 9.58
N THR A 246 -12.19 2.56 10.48
CA THR A 246 -12.99 1.32 10.58
C THR A 246 -13.87 1.12 9.35
N ASP A 247 -14.44 2.19 8.78
CA ASP A 247 -15.20 2.10 7.52
C ASP A 247 -14.32 1.79 6.30
N MET A 248 -13.12 2.39 6.20
CA MET A 248 -12.14 2.00 5.17
C MET A 248 -11.80 0.50 5.23
N LEU A 249 -11.55 -0.04 6.44
CA LEU A 249 -11.30 -1.47 6.64
C LEU A 249 -12.54 -2.31 6.27
N GLY A 250 -13.72 -1.88 6.71
CA GLY A 250 -14.98 -2.54 6.40
C GLY A 250 -15.34 -2.50 4.91
N ALA A 251 -14.92 -1.48 4.15
CA ALA A 251 -15.04 -1.44 2.70
C ALA A 251 -14.15 -2.49 2.04
N ALA A 252 -12.88 -2.61 2.46
CA ALA A 252 -11.95 -3.61 1.92
C ALA A 252 -12.38 -5.05 2.26
N GLN A 253 -12.83 -5.29 3.49
CA GLN A 253 -13.29 -6.62 3.96
C GLN A 253 -14.62 -7.07 3.33
N ARG A 254 -15.37 -6.17 2.68
CA ARG A 254 -16.63 -6.50 1.98
C ARG A 254 -16.43 -6.93 0.53
N ILE A 255 -15.24 -6.82 -0.05
CA ILE A 255 -14.96 -7.22 -1.43
C ILE A 255 -14.95 -8.76 -1.53
N PRO A 256 -15.85 -9.40 -2.30
CA PRO A 256 -15.77 -10.85 -2.55
C PRO A 256 -14.53 -11.19 -3.37
N GLY A 257 -13.83 -12.28 -3.03
CA GLY A 257 -12.56 -12.65 -3.67
C GLY A 257 -12.65 -12.97 -5.18
N ASP A 258 -13.84 -13.27 -5.67
CA ASP A 258 -14.17 -13.53 -7.07
C ASP A 258 -14.75 -12.32 -7.82
N PHE A 259 -15.10 -11.23 -7.12
CA PHE A 259 -15.85 -10.10 -7.66
C PHE A 259 -15.15 -9.45 -8.88
N GLU A 260 -13.88 -9.08 -8.72
CA GLU A 260 -13.09 -8.47 -9.79
C GLU A 260 -12.89 -9.42 -10.98
N TRP A 261 -12.68 -10.72 -10.71
CA TRP A 261 -12.48 -11.72 -11.75
C TRP A 261 -13.76 -11.97 -12.55
N ASN A 262 -14.91 -12.12 -11.87
CA ASN A 262 -16.21 -12.27 -12.50
C ASN A 262 -16.55 -11.02 -13.35
N GLY A 263 -16.31 -9.82 -12.82
CA GLY A 263 -16.48 -8.55 -13.54
C GLY A 263 -15.58 -8.48 -14.78
N PHE A 264 -14.29 -8.75 -14.63
CA PHE A 264 -13.32 -8.76 -15.72
C PHE A 264 -13.66 -9.80 -16.80
N GLN A 265 -13.95 -11.04 -16.41
CA GLN A 265 -14.43 -12.09 -17.33
C GLN A 265 -15.65 -11.62 -18.11
N ASN A 266 -16.64 -11.02 -17.44
CA ASN A 266 -17.86 -10.55 -18.08
C ASN A 266 -17.63 -9.42 -19.10
N ARG A 267 -16.64 -8.55 -18.89
CA ARG A 267 -16.26 -7.49 -19.84
C ARG A 267 -15.42 -8.02 -21.01
N GLU A 268 -14.53 -8.98 -20.75
CA GLU A 268 -13.52 -9.47 -21.70
C GLU A 268 -13.85 -10.84 -22.32
N ARG A 269 -15.09 -11.34 -22.21
CA ARG A 269 -15.54 -12.65 -22.74
C ARG A 269 -15.14 -12.92 -24.21
N GLY A 270 -15.11 -11.88 -25.04
CA GLY A 270 -14.73 -11.99 -26.46
C GLY A 270 -13.22 -11.97 -26.75
N ARG A 271 -12.37 -11.88 -25.72
CA ARG A 271 -10.89 -11.95 -25.81
C ARG A 271 -10.29 -13.08 -24.98
N LEU A 272 -10.96 -13.50 -23.91
CA LEU A 272 -10.57 -14.67 -23.13
C LEU A 272 -10.87 -15.96 -23.90
N VAL A 273 -10.05 -16.98 -23.72
CA VAL A 273 -10.30 -18.33 -24.25
C VAL A 273 -11.51 -18.92 -23.55
N ASP A 274 -12.47 -19.47 -24.30
CA ASP A 274 -13.59 -20.22 -23.74
C ASP A 274 -13.09 -21.61 -23.28
N PRO A 275 -13.18 -21.97 -21.98
CA PRO A 275 -12.78 -23.30 -21.51
C PRO A 275 -13.60 -24.46 -22.10
N ASN A 276 -14.72 -24.16 -22.77
CA ASN A 276 -15.58 -25.13 -23.44
C ASN A 276 -15.23 -25.30 -24.93
N GLU A 277 -14.33 -24.48 -25.50
CA GLU A 277 -13.88 -24.65 -26.88
C GLU A 277 -12.99 -25.91 -26.99
N PRO A 278 -13.28 -26.87 -27.89
CA PRO A 278 -12.51 -28.10 -27.97
C PRO A 278 -11.08 -27.84 -28.47
N PRO A 279 -10.07 -28.57 -27.95
CA PRO A 279 -8.71 -28.50 -28.46
C PRO A 279 -8.67 -28.75 -29.98
N ARG A 280 -7.99 -27.85 -30.71
CA ARG A 280 -7.89 -27.93 -32.18
C ARG A 280 -7.09 -29.16 -32.59
N SER A 281 -7.73 -30.15 -33.24
CA SER A 281 -7.03 -31.27 -33.87
C SER A 281 -6.68 -30.97 -35.33
N VAL A 282 -5.58 -31.55 -35.81
CA VAL A 282 -5.17 -31.50 -37.23
C VAL A 282 -6.27 -32.05 -38.15
N ASP A 283 -7.06 -33.03 -37.69
CA ASP A 283 -8.19 -33.61 -38.44
C ASP A 283 -9.29 -32.58 -38.76
N THR A 284 -9.39 -31.52 -37.96
CA THR A 284 -10.37 -30.43 -38.15
C THR A 284 -9.85 -29.32 -39.08
N LEU A 285 -8.57 -29.37 -39.45
CA LEU A 285 -7.94 -28.38 -40.31
C LEU A 285 -8.01 -28.82 -41.78
N SER A 286 -8.59 -27.95 -42.63
CA SER A 286 -8.53 -28.12 -44.07
C SER A 286 -7.47 -27.20 -44.69
N PHE A 287 -6.70 -27.73 -45.64
CA PHE A 287 -5.68 -26.98 -46.36
C PHE A 287 -5.76 -27.23 -47.87
N PRO A 288 -5.36 -26.27 -48.72
CA PRO A 288 -5.39 -26.43 -50.17
C PRO A 288 -4.64 -27.68 -50.64
N ASN A 289 -5.25 -28.43 -51.56
CA ASN A 289 -4.73 -29.68 -52.15
C ASN A 289 -4.65 -30.91 -51.21
N GLN A 290 -5.13 -30.83 -49.95
CA GLN A 290 -5.17 -31.97 -49.00
C GLN A 290 -5.73 -33.26 -49.64
N GLY A 291 -6.87 -33.17 -50.33
CA GLY A 291 -7.53 -34.30 -50.99
C GLY A 291 -7.09 -34.60 -52.44
N HIS A 292 -6.04 -33.95 -52.95
CA HIS A 292 -5.63 -34.08 -54.36
C HIS A 292 -5.21 -35.51 -54.73
N VAL A 293 -5.44 -35.94 -55.97
CA VAL A 293 -5.17 -37.33 -56.37
C VAL A 293 -3.69 -37.73 -56.27
N SER A 294 -2.76 -36.77 -56.35
CA SER A 294 -1.32 -37.04 -56.23
C SER A 294 -0.80 -37.14 -54.78
N THR A 295 -1.56 -36.72 -53.77
CA THR A 295 -1.19 -36.86 -52.36
C THR A 295 -1.65 -38.19 -51.76
N LYS A 296 -2.50 -38.93 -52.49
CA LYS A 296 -2.98 -40.26 -52.09
C LYS A 296 -2.05 -41.35 -52.64
N PRO A 297 -1.69 -42.36 -51.85
CA PRO A 297 -0.84 -43.46 -52.30
C PRO A 297 -1.60 -44.43 -53.22
N LEU A 298 -0.85 -45.16 -54.04
CA LEU A 298 -1.35 -46.28 -54.84
C LEU A 298 -1.32 -47.60 -54.03
N ILE A 299 -0.31 -47.75 -53.17
CA ILE A 299 -0.26 -48.71 -52.06
C ILE A 299 0.69 -48.14 -51.00
N GLU A 300 0.42 -48.43 -49.73
CA GLU A 300 1.27 -48.09 -48.59
C GLU A 300 1.21 -49.18 -47.52
N GLY A 301 2.18 -49.20 -46.61
CA GLY A 301 2.23 -50.16 -45.50
C GLY A 301 3.65 -50.62 -45.15
N SER A 302 3.75 -51.39 -44.07
CA SER A 302 5.02 -51.95 -43.61
C SER A 302 5.52 -53.10 -44.49
N LEU A 303 6.82 -53.13 -44.76
CA LEU A 303 7.52 -54.26 -45.38
C LEU A 303 8.84 -54.52 -44.65
N GLU A 304 9.25 -55.78 -44.60
CA GLU A 304 10.59 -56.14 -44.14
C GLU A 304 11.57 -56.23 -45.33
N ARG A 305 12.73 -55.60 -45.22
CA ARG A 305 13.86 -55.79 -46.17
C ARG A 305 15.03 -56.49 -45.49
N LYS A 306 15.83 -57.24 -46.24
CA LYS A 306 17.16 -57.67 -45.74
C LYS A 306 18.07 -56.46 -45.56
N SER A 307 18.73 -56.35 -44.40
CA SER A 307 19.64 -55.22 -44.17
C SER A 307 20.82 -55.23 -45.15
N ARG A 308 21.22 -54.02 -45.60
CA ARG A 308 22.41 -53.82 -46.44
C ARG A 308 23.70 -53.70 -45.62
N ASN A 309 23.60 -53.51 -44.31
CA ASN A 309 24.74 -53.30 -43.43
C ASN A 309 25.29 -54.65 -42.91
N LYS A 310 26.54 -54.98 -43.25
CA LYS A 310 27.16 -56.30 -42.96
C LYS A 310 27.36 -56.61 -41.46
N LEU A 311 27.08 -55.65 -40.58
CA LEU A 311 27.15 -55.80 -39.13
C LEU A 311 25.78 -56.12 -38.48
N SER A 312 24.67 -55.93 -39.21
CA SER A 312 23.31 -56.21 -38.71
C SER A 312 22.69 -57.37 -39.49
N PHE A 313 22.91 -58.59 -39.00
CA PHE A 313 22.34 -59.81 -39.56
C PHE A 313 20.85 -59.94 -39.20
N GLY A 314 19.98 -59.39 -40.05
CA GLY A 314 18.53 -59.49 -39.87
C GLY A 314 17.74 -58.84 -41.01
N THR A 315 16.42 -58.95 -40.92
CA THR A 315 15.49 -58.08 -41.63
C THR A 315 15.30 -56.77 -40.86
N GLN A 316 14.92 -55.72 -41.59
CA GLN A 316 14.53 -54.42 -41.06
C GLN A 316 13.16 -54.10 -41.60
N SER A 317 12.19 -53.86 -40.70
CA SER A 317 10.91 -53.28 -41.09
C SER A 317 11.08 -51.79 -41.38
N GLY A 318 10.28 -51.27 -42.31
CA GLY A 318 10.11 -49.86 -42.61
C GLY A 318 8.75 -49.63 -43.24
N TYR A 319 8.30 -48.38 -43.31
CA TYR A 319 7.03 -48.02 -43.92
C TYR A 319 7.25 -47.62 -45.38
N TYR A 320 6.55 -48.23 -46.32
CA TYR A 320 6.74 -48.03 -47.74
C TYR A 320 5.52 -47.38 -48.38
N VAL A 321 5.74 -46.58 -49.42
CA VAL A 321 4.68 -45.87 -50.13
C VAL A 321 4.97 -45.83 -51.63
N VAL A 322 4.03 -46.32 -52.45
CA VAL A 322 4.05 -46.09 -53.91
C VAL A 322 3.16 -44.90 -54.24
N THR A 323 3.72 -43.86 -54.86
CA THR A 323 2.98 -42.64 -55.19
C THR A 323 2.53 -42.59 -56.66
N PRO A 324 1.45 -41.84 -56.99
CA PRO A 324 1.07 -41.55 -58.37
C PRO A 324 2.16 -40.84 -59.19
N SER A 325 3.13 -40.22 -58.53
CA SER A 325 4.37 -39.69 -59.14
C SER A 325 5.39 -40.78 -59.52
N LYS A 326 5.02 -42.06 -59.41
CA LYS A 326 5.80 -43.24 -59.79
C LYS A 326 7.08 -43.45 -58.97
N TYR A 327 7.07 -43.04 -57.71
CA TYR A 327 8.14 -43.35 -56.76
C TYR A 327 7.68 -44.40 -55.75
N LEU A 328 8.60 -45.31 -55.40
CA LEU A 328 8.54 -46.12 -54.18
C LEU A 328 9.44 -45.44 -53.14
N HIS A 329 8.84 -44.88 -52.11
CA HIS A 329 9.53 -44.30 -50.96
C HIS A 329 9.63 -45.32 -49.82
N GLU A 330 10.66 -45.17 -49.00
CA GLU A 330 10.80 -45.80 -47.69
C GLU A 330 10.87 -44.71 -46.63
N PHE A 331 10.03 -44.80 -45.62
CA PHE A 331 10.06 -44.03 -44.39
C PHE A 331 10.35 -44.98 -43.22
N LYS A 332 10.82 -44.42 -42.11
CA LYS A 332 11.12 -45.18 -40.89
C LYS A 332 9.85 -45.72 -40.21
N ASP A 333 8.79 -44.93 -40.25
CA ASP A 333 7.48 -45.15 -39.62
C ASP A 333 6.40 -44.35 -40.40
N ASP A 334 5.13 -44.51 -40.01
CA ASP A 334 3.95 -43.79 -40.54
C ASP A 334 3.59 -42.53 -39.73
N ASP A 335 4.41 -42.17 -38.73
CA ASP A 335 4.19 -41.07 -37.79
C ASP A 335 4.53 -39.71 -38.42
N ASN A 336 3.56 -39.15 -39.15
CA ASN A 336 3.61 -37.82 -39.76
C ASN A 336 3.52 -36.65 -38.76
N LEU A 337 3.39 -36.91 -37.45
CA LEU A 337 3.09 -35.90 -36.43
C LEU A 337 4.28 -35.63 -35.50
N ARG A 338 4.98 -36.67 -35.04
CA ARG A 338 6.06 -36.54 -34.04
C ARG A 338 7.43 -36.34 -34.67
N ASN A 339 7.57 -36.58 -35.97
CA ASN A 339 8.78 -36.33 -36.75
C ASN A 339 8.43 -35.75 -38.12
N ASP A 340 9.29 -34.88 -38.66
CA ASP A 340 9.16 -34.35 -40.03
C ASP A 340 9.49 -35.48 -41.06
N PRO A 341 8.49 -36.00 -41.81
CA PRO A 341 8.56 -37.28 -42.51
C PRO A 341 9.48 -37.21 -43.74
N LYS A 342 10.63 -37.91 -43.66
CA LYS A 342 11.68 -37.90 -44.69
C LYS A 342 11.87 -39.29 -45.30
N PRO A 343 11.81 -39.43 -46.64
CA PRO A 343 12.17 -40.68 -47.29
C PRO A 343 13.65 -41.03 -47.08
N GLU A 344 13.94 -42.17 -46.44
CA GLU A 344 15.30 -42.72 -46.31
C GLU A 344 15.81 -43.25 -47.66
N MET A 345 14.90 -43.79 -48.47
CA MET A 345 15.11 -44.27 -49.84
C MET A 345 13.97 -43.75 -50.74
N SER A 346 14.25 -43.56 -52.04
CA SER A 346 13.24 -43.19 -53.04
C SER A 346 13.61 -43.73 -54.42
N ILE A 347 12.98 -44.82 -54.86
CA ILE A 347 13.22 -45.43 -56.17
C ILE A 347 12.20 -44.89 -57.17
N PHE A 348 12.66 -44.34 -58.31
CA PHE A 348 11.77 -44.02 -59.43
C PHE A 348 11.45 -45.30 -60.20
N LEU A 349 10.20 -45.73 -60.19
CA LEU A 349 9.78 -47.06 -60.64
C LEU A 349 9.93 -47.32 -62.16
N PRO A 350 9.75 -46.34 -63.06
CA PRO A 350 10.02 -46.54 -64.49
C PRO A 350 11.50 -46.80 -64.83
N ASP A 351 12.43 -46.48 -63.92
CA ASP A 351 13.86 -46.83 -64.05
C ASP A 351 14.20 -48.19 -63.38
N ALA A 352 13.20 -48.90 -62.84
CA ALA A 352 13.41 -50.06 -61.97
C ALA A 352 12.92 -51.37 -62.59
N ILE A 353 13.64 -52.46 -62.30
CA ILE A 353 13.26 -53.83 -62.66
C ILE A 353 12.58 -54.47 -61.45
N VAL A 354 11.35 -54.96 -61.64
CA VAL A 354 10.55 -55.62 -60.60
C VAL A 354 10.65 -57.13 -60.77
N GLY A 355 11.11 -57.84 -59.74
CA GLY A 355 11.09 -59.31 -59.71
C GLY A 355 9.74 -59.85 -59.26
N ALA A 356 9.24 -60.87 -59.96
CA ALA A 356 7.98 -61.54 -59.62
C ALA A 356 8.01 -62.13 -58.19
N PRO A 357 6.87 -62.13 -57.46
CA PRO A 357 6.81 -62.60 -56.09
C PRO A 357 7.00 -64.12 -55.99
N SER A 358 7.64 -64.55 -54.91
CA SER A 358 7.91 -65.95 -54.57
C SER A 358 7.54 -66.16 -53.10
N GLY A 359 6.31 -66.63 -52.88
CA GLY A 359 5.68 -66.57 -51.56
C GLY A 359 5.53 -65.12 -51.10
N GLU A 360 5.94 -64.83 -49.86
CA GLU A 360 5.94 -63.49 -49.26
C GLU A 360 6.97 -62.52 -49.87
N LYS A 361 7.87 -62.99 -50.74
CA LYS A 361 9.11 -62.28 -51.08
C LYS A 361 9.08 -61.76 -52.51
N PHE A 362 9.44 -60.49 -52.70
CA PHE A 362 9.62 -59.89 -54.03
C PHE A 362 10.89 -59.03 -54.06
N SER A 363 11.26 -58.51 -55.23
CA SER A 363 12.42 -57.61 -55.34
C SER A 363 12.17 -56.43 -56.26
N VAL A 364 12.78 -55.29 -55.92
CA VAL A 364 12.84 -54.11 -56.80
C VAL A 364 14.30 -53.72 -56.96
N LYS A 365 14.74 -53.63 -58.22
CA LYS A 365 16.11 -53.28 -58.60
C LYS A 365 16.12 -51.96 -59.32
N GLY A 366 16.53 -50.90 -58.63
CA GLY A 366 16.48 -49.54 -59.14
C GLY A 366 17.60 -48.66 -58.59
N LYS A 367 17.75 -47.46 -59.14
CA LYS A 367 18.65 -46.45 -58.59
C LYS A 367 17.92 -45.65 -57.52
N ASP A 368 18.49 -45.55 -56.32
CA ASP A 368 17.98 -44.64 -55.30
C ASP A 368 18.14 -43.18 -55.78
N LYS A 369 17.07 -42.40 -55.61
CA LYS A 369 16.98 -40.97 -55.90
C LYS A 369 16.89 -40.14 -54.62
N SER A 370 16.88 -40.78 -53.44
CA SER A 370 17.01 -40.07 -52.16
C SER A 370 18.29 -39.24 -52.14
N LYS A 371 18.29 -38.13 -51.41
CA LYS A 371 19.49 -37.27 -51.26
C LYS A 371 20.42 -37.75 -50.12
N SER A 372 20.15 -38.93 -49.57
CA SER A 372 20.90 -39.56 -48.48
C SER A 372 22.38 -39.73 -48.82
N ILE A 373 23.23 -39.73 -47.80
CA ILE A 373 24.69 -39.96 -47.95
C ILE A 373 24.95 -41.36 -48.53
N SER A 374 24.12 -42.35 -48.17
CA SER A 374 24.20 -43.74 -48.68
C SER A 374 23.91 -43.83 -50.19
N SER A 375 22.83 -43.16 -50.63
CA SER A 375 22.38 -43.10 -52.03
C SER A 375 23.47 -42.63 -53.00
N LYS A 376 24.29 -41.65 -52.58
CA LYS A 376 25.38 -41.10 -53.40
C LYS A 376 26.51 -42.09 -53.68
N LEU A 377 26.64 -43.16 -52.88
CA LEU A 377 27.70 -44.16 -53.01
C LEU A 377 27.22 -45.46 -53.70
N THR A 378 25.93 -45.76 -53.65
CA THR A 378 25.37 -46.97 -54.29
C THR A 378 24.75 -46.67 -55.65
N GLY A 379 25.19 -47.39 -56.69
CA GLY A 379 24.51 -47.41 -57.99
C GLY A 379 23.18 -48.16 -57.96
N THR A 380 22.78 -48.73 -59.10
CA THR A 380 21.58 -49.59 -59.20
C THR A 380 21.63 -50.68 -58.15
N SER A 381 20.64 -50.66 -57.26
CA SER A 381 20.59 -51.44 -56.03
C SER A 381 19.39 -52.36 -56.06
N GLU A 382 19.59 -53.62 -55.67
CA GLU A 382 18.54 -54.63 -55.62
C GLU A 382 18.09 -54.80 -54.17
N PHE A 383 16.81 -54.53 -53.93
CA PHE A 383 16.18 -54.62 -52.62
C PHE A 383 15.23 -55.82 -52.61
N SER A 384 15.47 -56.77 -51.71
CA SER A 384 14.57 -57.91 -51.48
C SER A 384 13.65 -57.59 -50.31
N PHE A 385 12.34 -57.52 -50.60
CA PHE A 385 11.29 -57.27 -49.64
C PHE A 385 10.58 -58.56 -49.24
N ILE A 386 9.97 -58.53 -48.06
CA ILE A 386 9.12 -59.57 -47.49
C ILE A 386 7.86 -58.86 -46.99
N ALA A 387 6.70 -59.25 -47.53
CA ALA A 387 5.40 -58.75 -47.11
C ALA A 387 4.77 -59.70 -46.07
N HIS A 388 3.78 -59.21 -45.32
CA HIS A 388 3.10 -59.99 -44.27
C HIS A 388 2.33 -61.23 -44.75
N SER A 389 2.14 -61.40 -46.07
CA SER A 389 1.64 -62.64 -46.68
C SER A 389 2.00 -62.71 -48.17
N PRO A 390 1.87 -63.88 -48.83
CA PRO A 390 1.99 -63.98 -50.29
C PRO A 390 0.96 -63.13 -51.04
N ALA A 391 -0.23 -62.92 -50.48
CA ALA A 391 -1.26 -62.07 -51.08
C ALA A 391 -0.87 -60.58 -51.02
N GLU A 392 -0.24 -60.14 -49.93
CA GLU A 392 0.33 -58.78 -49.87
C GLU A 392 1.51 -58.63 -50.82
N ALA A 393 2.40 -59.61 -50.91
CA ALA A 393 3.51 -59.59 -51.88
C ALA A 393 3.01 -59.46 -53.34
N GLN A 394 1.89 -60.10 -53.67
CA GLN A 394 1.22 -59.96 -54.97
C GLN A 394 0.63 -58.56 -55.17
N LYS A 395 -0.10 -57.99 -54.20
CA LYS A 395 -0.62 -56.60 -54.28
C LYS A 395 0.50 -55.58 -54.47
N TRP A 396 1.58 -55.71 -53.71
CA TRP A 396 2.75 -54.84 -53.82
C TRP A 396 3.43 -54.98 -55.18
N PHE A 397 3.59 -56.20 -55.70
CA PHE A 397 4.09 -56.42 -57.06
C PHE A 397 3.19 -55.77 -58.11
N GLU A 398 1.87 -55.96 -58.05
CA GLU A 398 0.89 -55.40 -59.00
C GLU A 398 0.88 -53.87 -58.98
N ALA A 399 0.85 -53.24 -57.80
CA ALA A 399 0.87 -51.79 -57.66
C ALA A 399 2.20 -51.17 -58.13
N ILE A 400 3.34 -51.79 -57.81
CA ILE A 400 4.66 -51.35 -58.27
C ILE A 400 4.79 -51.52 -59.80
N HIS A 401 4.34 -52.64 -60.36
CA HIS A 401 4.36 -52.92 -61.80
C HIS A 401 3.46 -51.95 -62.59
N ALA A 402 2.27 -51.66 -62.06
CA ALA A 402 1.37 -50.64 -62.63
C ALA A 402 1.99 -49.23 -62.60
N ALA A 403 2.66 -48.87 -61.48
CA ALA A 403 3.29 -47.56 -61.32
C ALA A 403 4.59 -47.39 -62.14
N ALA A 404 5.39 -48.44 -62.32
CA ALA A 404 6.49 -48.47 -63.29
C ALA A 404 5.98 -48.27 -64.73
N GLY A 405 4.76 -48.74 -64.99
CA GLY A 405 4.14 -48.81 -66.31
C GLY A 405 4.36 -50.20 -66.92
N ALA A 406 3.36 -50.68 -67.66
CA ALA A 406 3.34 -52.00 -68.27
C ALA A 406 4.33 -52.13 -69.44
N THR A 407 5.63 -52.14 -69.11
CA THR A 407 6.74 -52.28 -70.04
C THR A 407 6.98 -53.75 -70.36
N GLY A 408 6.12 -54.30 -71.23
CA GLY A 408 6.48 -55.50 -71.98
C GLY A 408 7.80 -55.27 -72.77
N PRO A 409 8.51 -56.35 -73.14
CA PRO A 409 9.83 -56.25 -73.76
C PRO A 409 9.77 -55.36 -75.02
N ALA A 410 10.71 -54.40 -75.10
CA ALA A 410 10.63 -53.30 -76.05
C ALA A 410 10.65 -53.75 -77.52
N TYR A 411 9.67 -53.29 -78.29
CA TYR A 411 9.64 -53.41 -79.74
C TYR A 411 9.60 -52.01 -80.38
N GLN A 412 10.37 -51.83 -81.45
CA GLN A 412 10.53 -50.53 -82.12
C GLN A 412 9.52 -50.35 -83.25
N SER A 413 8.68 -49.31 -83.18
CA SER A 413 8.15 -48.62 -84.37
C SER A 413 7.46 -47.29 -84.04
N SER A 414 7.96 -46.22 -84.63
CA SER A 414 7.19 -44.99 -84.93
C SER A 414 6.98 -44.95 -86.47
N PRO A 415 6.26 -43.97 -87.07
CA PRO A 415 5.46 -42.88 -86.50
C PRO A 415 4.03 -42.77 -87.10
N ASN A 416 3.23 -41.80 -86.66
CA ASN A 416 2.49 -40.90 -87.57
C ASN A 416 1.90 -39.66 -86.86
N SER A 417 1.69 -38.58 -87.63
CA SER A 417 1.03 -37.29 -87.30
C SER A 417 0.11 -36.92 -88.48
N PRO A 418 -0.27 -35.66 -88.86
CA PRO A 418 -0.21 -34.31 -88.24
C PRO A 418 -1.50 -34.04 -87.41
N VAL A 419 -2.21 -32.90 -87.26
CA VAL A 419 -2.32 -31.52 -87.82
C VAL A 419 -2.85 -30.61 -86.69
N GLY A 420 -2.63 -29.29 -86.58
CA GLY A 420 -1.81 -28.33 -87.33
C GLY A 420 -2.35 -26.88 -87.19
N GLY A 421 -1.57 -25.86 -87.56
CA GLY A 421 -1.89 -24.41 -87.39
C GLY A 421 -1.37 -23.86 -86.04
N SER A 422 -0.50 -22.84 -85.93
CA SER A 422 -0.35 -21.52 -86.60
C SER A 422 -1.43 -20.52 -86.14
N THR A 423 -1.15 -19.28 -85.70
CA THR A 423 0.01 -18.38 -85.99
C THR A 423 0.40 -17.43 -84.82
N SER A 424 1.67 -16.97 -84.83
CA SER A 424 2.25 -15.62 -84.46
C SER A 424 1.49 -14.58 -83.60
N SER A 425 2.11 -13.67 -82.82
CA SER A 425 3.52 -13.48 -82.39
C SER A 425 3.68 -12.20 -81.52
N GLY A 426 4.68 -12.18 -80.61
CA GLY A 426 5.24 -10.95 -79.99
C GLY A 426 4.64 -10.54 -78.63
N GLY A 427 5.37 -9.87 -77.74
CA GLY A 427 6.82 -9.59 -77.76
C GLY A 427 7.26 -8.49 -76.77
N PHE A 428 8.29 -8.78 -75.94
CA PHE A 428 8.92 -7.88 -74.94
C PHE A 428 8.02 -7.41 -73.78
N GLY A 429 8.53 -7.13 -72.57
CA GLY A 429 9.88 -7.37 -72.04
C GLY A 429 10.17 -6.59 -70.75
N SER A 430 11.09 -7.09 -69.90
CA SER A 430 11.53 -6.50 -68.61
C SER A 430 10.42 -6.39 -67.53
N ASN A 431 10.72 -6.15 -66.24
CA ASN A 431 12.01 -5.97 -65.58
C ASN A 431 12.06 -6.73 -64.23
N ALA A 432 13.24 -6.88 -63.65
CA ALA A 432 13.41 -7.45 -62.30
C ALA A 432 13.62 -6.35 -61.25
N GLU A 433 13.10 -6.54 -60.04
CA GLU A 433 13.59 -5.81 -58.86
C GLU A 433 13.48 -6.66 -57.59
N LYS A 434 14.29 -6.34 -56.57
CA LYS A 434 14.42 -7.09 -55.32
C LYS A 434 13.51 -6.50 -54.24
N ILE A 435 13.11 -7.35 -53.28
CA ILE A 435 12.78 -6.91 -51.92
C ILE A 435 13.55 -7.79 -50.95
N ASP A 436 14.38 -7.16 -50.11
CA ASP A 436 15.04 -7.82 -48.97
C ASP A 436 14.03 -8.03 -47.83
N SER A 437 14.07 -9.18 -47.18
CA SER A 437 13.39 -9.44 -45.91
C SER A 437 14.43 -9.83 -44.84
N HIS A 438 14.84 -8.83 -44.05
CA HIS A 438 15.75 -9.04 -42.93
C HIS A 438 15.06 -9.83 -41.80
N ALA A 439 15.82 -10.70 -41.13
CA ALA A 439 15.28 -11.63 -40.14
C ALA A 439 14.72 -10.97 -38.87
N SER A 440 13.68 -11.58 -38.30
CA SER A 440 13.27 -11.42 -36.90
C SER A 440 13.47 -12.73 -36.13
N SER A 441 13.56 -12.65 -34.80
CA SER A 441 14.15 -13.69 -33.94
C SER A 441 13.20 -14.80 -33.53
N ALA A 442 13.76 -16.00 -33.30
CA ALA A 442 13.03 -17.15 -32.78
C ALA A 442 12.41 -16.90 -31.40
N HIS A 443 11.16 -17.31 -31.23
CA HIS A 443 10.64 -17.75 -29.94
C HIS A 443 10.87 -19.26 -29.79
N LYS A 444 11.09 -19.71 -28.55
CA LYS A 444 11.00 -21.13 -28.18
C LYS A 444 9.64 -21.35 -27.54
N ASP A 445 8.84 -22.23 -28.12
CA ASP A 445 7.69 -22.77 -27.43
C ASP A 445 8.15 -23.75 -26.34
N GLN A 446 7.42 -23.80 -25.24
CA GLN A 446 7.75 -24.60 -24.06
C GLN A 446 6.45 -25.24 -23.55
N GLU A 447 6.26 -26.52 -23.86
CA GLU A 447 5.07 -27.26 -23.45
C GLU A 447 5.01 -27.44 -21.93
N ALA A 448 3.83 -27.20 -21.36
CA ALA A 448 3.51 -27.50 -19.97
C ALA A 448 2.43 -28.59 -19.94
N GLY A 449 2.83 -29.82 -19.60
CA GLY A 449 1.90 -30.95 -19.47
C GLY A 449 1.04 -30.87 -18.21
N ILE A 450 -0.24 -31.24 -18.32
CA ILE A 450 -1.16 -31.37 -17.19
C ILE A 450 -1.34 -32.84 -16.84
N THR A 451 -1.15 -33.17 -15.56
CA THR A 451 -1.62 -34.43 -14.96
C THR A 451 -2.22 -34.15 -13.59
N GLY A 452 -3.52 -34.45 -13.41
CA GLY A 452 -4.10 -34.69 -12.09
C GLY A 452 -3.95 -36.17 -11.69
N ALA A 453 -4.26 -36.58 -10.47
CA ALA A 453 -4.66 -35.81 -9.28
C ALA A 453 -4.41 -36.65 -8.02
N ASP A 454 -4.35 -36.03 -6.83
CA ASP A 454 -5.21 -36.38 -5.67
C ASP A 454 -4.95 -35.47 -4.45
N PRO A 455 -5.88 -35.36 -3.47
CA PRO A 455 -5.91 -34.23 -2.52
C PRO A 455 -5.85 -34.59 -1.02
N VAL A 456 -4.97 -33.95 -0.24
CA VAL A 456 -5.13 -33.78 1.23
C VAL A 456 -4.25 -32.65 1.79
N GLY A 457 -4.71 -31.98 2.87
CA GLY A 457 -3.82 -31.31 3.83
C GLY A 457 -3.96 -29.78 4.04
N SER A 458 -5.09 -29.30 4.55
CA SER A 458 -5.20 -27.91 5.03
C SER A 458 -4.43 -27.69 6.35
N PRO A 459 -3.60 -26.64 6.48
CA PRO A 459 -2.99 -26.27 7.76
C PRO A 459 -4.01 -25.55 8.67
N THR A 460 -4.20 -26.06 9.89
CA THR A 460 -5.11 -25.46 10.88
C THR A 460 -4.50 -24.23 11.54
N ALA A 461 -5.24 -23.12 11.59
CA ALA A 461 -4.83 -21.93 12.34
C ALA A 461 -4.94 -22.16 13.86
N MET A 462 -3.89 -21.84 14.61
CA MET A 462 -3.85 -21.99 16.07
C MET A 462 -4.58 -20.84 16.78
N SER A 463 -5.56 -21.15 17.62
CA SER A 463 -6.17 -20.22 18.58
C SER A 463 -5.79 -20.60 20.01
N PRO A 464 -5.35 -19.67 20.88
CA PRO A 464 -4.93 -20.00 22.24
C PRO A 464 -6.14 -20.25 23.14
N THR A 465 -6.19 -21.42 23.79
CA THR A 465 -7.19 -21.73 24.82
C THR A 465 -6.62 -21.42 26.21
N VAL A 466 -7.28 -20.52 26.95
CA VAL A 466 -6.97 -20.26 28.37
C VAL A 466 -7.89 -21.13 29.23
N THR A 467 -7.33 -22.19 29.82
CA THR A 467 -8.06 -23.06 30.75
C THR A 467 -8.41 -22.32 32.04
N ARG A 468 -9.70 -22.32 32.42
CA ARG A 468 -10.19 -21.81 33.71
C ARG A 468 -11.02 -22.89 34.41
N GLN A 469 -10.43 -23.50 35.44
CA GLN A 469 -11.03 -24.53 36.28
C GLN A 469 -10.19 -24.58 37.57
N ASN A 470 -10.70 -24.57 38.80
CA ASN A 470 -12.08 -24.54 39.32
C ASN A 470 -12.12 -23.60 40.55
N THR A 471 -13.32 -23.15 40.96
CA THR A 471 -13.84 -23.27 42.34
C THR A 471 -15.24 -22.64 42.39
N ILE A 472 -16.25 -23.44 42.75
CA ILE A 472 -17.57 -22.97 43.19
C ILE A 472 -17.87 -23.72 44.47
N ASP A 473 -18.00 -22.99 45.57
CA ASP A 473 -18.59 -23.50 46.80
C ASP A 473 -19.95 -22.84 47.05
N LYS A 474 -20.90 -23.62 47.58
CA LYS A 474 -22.27 -23.19 47.88
C LYS A 474 -22.47 -23.04 49.38
N LYS A 475 -23.09 -21.94 49.83
CA LYS A 475 -24.42 -21.95 50.49
C LYS A 475 -24.81 -20.60 51.11
N SER A 476 -26.13 -20.35 51.09
CA SER A 476 -26.89 -19.58 52.10
C SER A 476 -26.59 -18.07 52.26
N ALA A 477 -27.53 -17.24 52.69
CA ALA A 477 -28.98 -17.42 52.89
C ALA A 477 -29.71 -16.08 52.62
N ALA A 478 -31.04 -16.09 52.71
CA ALA A 478 -31.89 -14.93 52.54
C ALA A 478 -31.58 -13.79 53.53
N SER A 479 -31.75 -12.55 53.05
CA SER A 479 -32.91 -11.74 53.44
C SER A 479 -33.30 -10.76 52.35
#